data_AF-A0A9J5XMV6-F1
#
_entry.id   AF-A0A9J5XMV6-F1
#
_cell.length_a   1.000
_cell.length_b   1.000
_cell.length_c   1.000
_cell.angle_alpha   90.00
_cell.angle_beta   90.00
_cell.angle_gamma   90.00
#
_symmetry.space_group_name_H-M   'P 1'
#
loop_
_entity.id
_entity.type
_entity.pdbx_description
1 polymer ?
#
loop_
_entity_poly.entity_id
_entity_poly.type
_entity_poly.pdbx_seq_one_letter_code
_entity_poly.pdbx_strand_id
1 'polypeptide(L)'
;MIGQIMGGLIGGHHDSKKVKGTVVMMRKNALDFTDLAGSLTDNISDVLSQKVSFQLISSVQSDPTNGLQGKHSNPAYLENSLFTLTPLTAGETTFGVTFDWNEEFGVPGAFIIKNMHINEFFLKSLTLEDVPNHGKVHFVCNSWVYPSFRYKSDRIFFANQSYLPSKTPELLRKYRENELLTLRGDGTGKREAWDRIYDYDIYNDLGNPDQGKENVRTTLGGSAEYPYPRRGRTGRPPTRTDPKSESRIPLILSLDIYVPRDERFGHLKMSDFLTYALKSIVQFILPELHALFDGTPNEFDSFEDVLRLYEGGIKLPQGPLFKALTAAAIPLEMIRELL
;
A
#
# COMPACT_ATOMS: atom_id res chain seq x y z
N MET A 1 70.83 -33.50 14.38
CA MET A 1 70.59 -32.43 15.37
C MET A 1 70.02 -31.25 14.61
N ILE A 2 68.69 -31.11 14.56
CA ILE A 2 67.81 -30.46 15.55
C ILE A 2 67.92 -28.93 15.48
N GLY A 3 66.76 -28.30 15.22
CA GLY A 3 66.50 -26.85 15.35
C GLY A 3 65.51 -26.35 14.29
N GLN A 4 64.22 -26.73 14.36
CA GLN A 4 63.08 -25.94 14.88
C GLN A 4 62.70 -24.67 14.06
N ILE A 5 61.59 -24.70 13.32
CA ILE A 5 60.22 -24.20 13.65
C ILE A 5 60.06 -22.67 13.55
N MET A 6 59.27 -22.19 12.58
CA MET A 6 58.17 -21.21 12.75
C MET A 6 57.65 -20.65 11.41
N GLY A 7 56.31 -20.54 11.32
CA GLY A 7 55.60 -19.61 10.43
C GLY A 7 54.98 -20.26 9.19
N GLY A 8 53.67 -20.29 8.99
CA GLY A 8 52.56 -19.67 9.70
C GLY A 8 51.28 -19.99 8.91
N LEU A 9 50.15 -20.01 9.61
CA LEU A 9 48.82 -20.18 9.05
C LEU A 9 48.60 -19.22 7.86
N ILE A 10 48.43 -19.76 6.66
CA ILE A 10 47.66 -19.06 5.63
C ILE A 10 46.24 -19.56 5.80
N GLY A 11 45.48 -18.82 6.61
CA GLY A 11 44.03 -18.95 6.65
C GLY A 11 43.51 -18.78 5.23
N GLY A 12 42.81 -19.80 4.73
CA GLY A 12 42.09 -19.70 3.47
C GLY A 12 41.08 -18.58 3.58
N HIS A 13 41.31 -17.49 2.86
CA HIS A 13 40.27 -16.55 2.52
C HIS A 13 39.28 -17.33 1.63
N HIS A 14 38.23 -17.88 2.22
CA HIS A 14 37.04 -18.25 1.45
C HIS A 14 36.48 -16.94 0.92
N ASP A 15 36.72 -16.64 -0.36
CA ASP A 15 35.98 -15.62 -1.08
C ASP A 15 34.50 -15.97 -0.96
N SER A 16 33.76 -15.19 -0.15
CA SER A 16 32.33 -15.38 -0.02
C SER A 16 31.71 -15.11 -1.37
N LYS A 17 31.04 -16.12 -1.95
CA LYS A 17 30.26 -15.92 -3.17
C LYS A 17 29.20 -14.86 -2.87
N LYS A 18 28.86 -14.06 -3.87
CA LYS A 18 27.87 -12.98 -3.74
C LYS A 18 26.79 -13.16 -4.78
N VAL A 19 25.54 -12.96 -4.39
CA VAL A 19 24.40 -12.92 -5.30
C VAL A 19 23.93 -11.48 -5.40
N LYS A 20 23.94 -10.94 -6.62
CA LYS A 20 23.43 -9.60 -6.91
C LYS A 20 21.93 -9.65 -7.13
N GLY A 21 21.24 -8.68 -6.54
CA GLY A 21 19.83 -8.44 -6.69
C GLY A 21 19.55 -7.04 -7.23
N THR A 22 18.44 -6.93 -7.96
CA THR A 22 17.88 -5.69 -8.47
C THR A 22 16.50 -5.46 -7.85
N VAL A 23 16.36 -4.36 -7.12
CA VAL A 23 15.11 -3.93 -6.47
C VAL A 23 14.48 -2.82 -7.29
N VAL A 24 13.20 -2.95 -7.62
CA VAL A 24 12.41 -1.92 -8.29
C VAL A 24 11.37 -1.38 -7.32
N MET A 25 11.35 -0.06 -7.14
CA MET A 25 10.43 0.60 -6.22
C MET A 25 9.98 1.96 -6.74
N MET A 26 8.85 2.45 -6.22
CA MET A 26 8.31 3.78 -6.50
C MET A 26 8.17 4.58 -5.21
N ARG A 27 8.42 5.89 -5.29
CA ARG A 27 8.27 6.80 -4.16
C ARG A 27 6.80 7.17 -3.99
N LYS A 28 6.43 7.56 -2.77
CA LYS A 28 5.13 8.16 -2.49
C LYS A 28 4.86 9.39 -3.36
N ASN A 29 5.81 10.31 -3.46
CA ASN A 29 5.65 11.56 -4.23
C ASN A 29 5.56 11.34 -5.75
N ALA A 30 6.15 10.27 -6.28
CA ALA A 30 5.95 9.89 -7.69
C ALA A 30 4.49 9.45 -7.96
N LEU A 31 3.71 9.26 -6.90
CA LEU A 31 2.32 8.91 -6.94
C LEU A 31 1.44 10.03 -6.36
N ASP A 32 1.96 11.01 -5.61
CA ASP A 32 1.17 12.05 -4.92
C ASP A 32 1.08 13.36 -5.73
N PHE A 33 -0.13 13.79 -6.09
CA PHE A 33 -0.35 14.99 -6.92
C PHE A 33 -0.19 16.31 -6.14
N THR A 34 -0.31 16.29 -4.80
CA THR A 34 -0.22 17.50 -3.98
C THR A 34 1.21 18.03 -3.82
N ASP A 35 2.21 17.24 -4.20
CA ASP A 35 3.63 17.55 -3.95
C ASP A 35 4.41 17.95 -5.21
N LEU A 36 3.73 18.25 -6.33
CA LEU A 36 4.36 18.79 -7.55
C LEU A 36 5.04 20.15 -7.36
N ALA A 37 4.77 20.84 -6.25
CA ALA A 37 5.43 22.08 -5.86
C ALA A 37 6.60 21.88 -4.86
N GLY A 38 6.80 20.66 -4.34
CA GLY A 38 7.74 20.35 -3.27
C GLY A 38 8.70 19.21 -3.62
N SER A 39 9.98 19.56 -3.81
CA SER A 39 11.13 18.65 -3.94
C SER A 39 11.42 18.11 -5.34
N LEU A 40 11.95 19.00 -6.20
CA LEU A 40 12.81 18.62 -7.32
C LEU A 40 14.31 18.55 -6.95
N THR A 41 14.66 18.66 -5.67
CA THR A 41 16.05 18.59 -5.22
C THR A 41 16.13 18.00 -3.83
N ASP A 42 16.39 16.69 -3.73
CA ASP A 42 17.20 16.12 -2.66
C ASP A 42 17.74 14.75 -3.11
N ASN A 43 19.05 14.55 -2.94
CA ASN A 43 19.81 13.36 -3.33
C ASN A 43 19.35 12.12 -2.53
N ILE A 44 18.37 11.39 -3.06
CA ILE A 44 17.71 10.27 -2.38
C ILE A 44 18.48 8.94 -2.42
N SER A 45 19.53 8.82 -3.23
CA SER A 45 20.43 7.66 -3.15
C SER A 45 20.97 7.51 -1.72
N ASP A 46 21.43 8.60 -1.12
CA ASP A 46 22.05 8.59 0.21
C ASP A 46 21.03 8.37 1.35
N VAL A 47 19.74 8.63 1.12
CA VAL A 47 18.72 8.68 2.19
C VAL A 47 18.11 7.32 2.51
N LEU A 48 18.00 6.41 1.53
CA LEU A 48 17.45 5.05 1.69
C LEU A 48 18.54 3.97 1.82
N SER A 49 19.75 4.24 1.32
CA SER A 49 20.91 3.36 1.46
C SER A 49 21.15 3.03 2.93
N GLN A 50 21.43 1.77 3.24
CA GLN A 50 21.60 1.25 4.61
C GLN A 50 20.37 1.32 5.55
N LYS A 51 19.23 1.89 5.15
CA LYS A 51 18.01 1.92 5.98
C LYS A 51 16.99 0.85 5.62
N VAL A 52 17.06 0.31 4.41
CA VAL A 52 16.20 -0.79 3.96
C VAL A 52 17.03 -2.05 3.87
N SER A 53 16.63 -3.09 4.60
CA SER A 53 17.31 -4.39 4.61
C SER A 53 16.43 -5.49 4.06
N PHE A 54 17.09 -6.47 3.46
CA PHE A 54 16.53 -7.67 2.85
C PHE A 54 17.20 -8.90 3.46
N GLN A 55 16.42 -9.90 3.83
CA GLN A 55 16.90 -11.21 4.28
C GLN A 55 16.22 -12.29 3.47
N LEU A 56 17.00 -13.07 2.71
CA LEU A 56 16.47 -14.18 1.93
C LEU A 56 16.11 -15.34 2.87
N ILE A 57 15.09 -16.10 2.48
CA ILE A 57 14.66 -17.32 3.15
C ILE A 57 14.81 -18.48 2.17
N SER A 58 15.59 -19.49 2.57
CA SER A 58 15.76 -20.69 1.78
C SER A 58 14.48 -21.52 1.72
N SER A 59 14.21 -22.08 0.54
CA SER A 59 13.10 -23.02 0.31
C SER A 59 13.48 -24.48 0.56
N VAL A 60 14.79 -24.77 0.66
CA VAL A 60 15.34 -26.14 0.65
C VAL A 60 16.27 -26.44 1.82
N GLN A 61 16.79 -25.42 2.50
CA GLN A 61 17.73 -25.59 3.60
C GLN A 61 17.15 -25.03 4.90
N SER A 62 17.09 -25.85 5.94
CA SER A 62 16.57 -25.46 7.25
C SER A 62 17.64 -24.80 8.10
N ASP A 63 17.23 -23.93 9.02
CA ASP A 63 18.10 -23.48 10.09
C ASP A 63 17.95 -24.42 11.30
N PRO A 64 19.04 -25.08 11.77
CA PRO A 64 19.01 -25.98 12.92
C PRO A 64 18.41 -25.35 14.19
N THR A 65 18.47 -24.01 14.30
CA THR A 65 17.99 -23.27 15.47
C THR A 65 16.52 -22.84 15.37
N ASN A 66 15.95 -22.79 14.15
CA ASN A 66 14.59 -22.30 13.88
C ASN A 66 13.60 -23.40 13.47
N GLY A 67 13.97 -24.67 13.65
CA GLY A 67 13.11 -25.83 13.37
C GLY A 67 12.86 -26.06 11.86
N LEU A 68 11.63 -26.47 11.49
CA LEU A 68 11.20 -26.73 10.11
C LEU A 68 10.99 -25.43 9.28
N GLN A 69 11.81 -24.41 9.49
CA GLN A 69 11.75 -23.14 8.77
C GLN A 69 13.00 -22.94 7.91
N GLY A 70 12.81 -22.29 6.77
CA GLY A 70 13.89 -21.96 5.85
C GLY A 70 14.98 -21.12 6.51
N LYS A 71 16.25 -21.45 6.22
CA LYS A 71 17.43 -20.71 6.67
C LYS A 71 17.39 -19.28 6.18
N HIS A 72 17.75 -18.35 7.06
CA HIS A 72 17.83 -16.92 6.74
C HIS A 72 19.23 -16.57 6.25
N SER A 73 19.32 -15.66 5.28
CA SER A 73 20.58 -15.02 4.95
C SER A 73 20.92 -13.95 5.99
N ASN A 74 22.18 -13.52 6.01
CA ASN A 74 22.53 -12.26 6.62
C ASN A 74 21.73 -11.12 5.98
N PRO A 75 21.36 -10.06 6.73
CA PRO A 75 20.76 -8.87 6.16
C PRO A 75 21.66 -8.23 5.10
N ALA A 76 21.11 -8.04 3.90
CA ALA A 76 21.71 -7.22 2.86
C ALA A 76 20.96 -5.89 2.78
N TYR A 77 21.68 -4.80 2.50
CA TYR A 77 21.11 -3.45 2.47
C TYR A 77 21.06 -2.92 1.06
N LEU A 78 20.13 -2.01 0.78
CA LEU A 78 20.14 -1.27 -0.48
C LEU A 78 21.47 -0.54 -0.66
N GLU A 79 22.05 -0.72 -1.84
CA GLU A 79 23.26 -0.08 -2.27
C GLU A 79 22.96 1.30 -2.85
N ASN A 80 23.95 2.19 -2.70
CA ASN A 80 23.84 3.54 -3.20
C ASN A 80 23.76 3.53 -4.74
N SER A 81 22.81 4.30 -5.28
CA SER A 81 22.48 4.37 -6.71
C SER A 81 23.60 5.00 -7.55
N LEU A 82 24.71 4.28 -7.75
CA LEU A 82 25.72 4.59 -8.79
C LEU A 82 25.39 3.92 -10.12
N PHE A 83 24.44 2.97 -10.12
CA PHE A 83 23.88 2.34 -11.30
C PHE A 83 22.40 2.69 -11.42
N THR A 84 22.10 3.94 -11.78
CA THR A 84 20.80 4.25 -12.40
C THR A 84 20.73 3.53 -13.73
N LEU A 85 20.37 2.24 -13.72
CA LEU A 85 19.77 1.62 -14.88
C LEU A 85 18.57 2.50 -15.23
N THR A 86 18.56 3.00 -16.46
CA THR A 86 17.53 3.88 -17.04
C THR A 86 16.15 3.59 -16.48
N PRO A 87 15.36 4.60 -16.06
CA PRO A 87 14.00 4.39 -15.57
C PRO A 87 13.23 3.54 -16.58
N LEU A 88 12.77 2.36 -16.16
CA LEU A 88 11.96 1.46 -17.01
C LEU A 88 10.62 2.12 -17.36
N THR A 89 10.09 2.92 -16.42
CA THR A 89 8.85 3.70 -16.54
C THR A 89 8.96 4.98 -15.68
N ALA A 90 8.22 6.04 -16.00
CA ALA A 90 8.16 7.26 -15.18
C ALA A 90 7.82 6.95 -13.71
N GLY A 91 8.63 7.45 -12.77
CA GLY A 91 8.43 7.28 -11.32
C GLY A 91 9.06 6.04 -10.68
N GLU A 92 9.59 5.11 -11.46
CA GLU A 92 10.30 3.92 -10.96
C GLU A 92 11.79 4.20 -10.71
N THR A 93 12.30 3.68 -9.60
CA THR A 93 13.73 3.72 -9.26
C THR A 93 14.24 2.31 -9.03
N THR A 94 15.43 2.03 -9.59
CA THR A 94 16.10 0.75 -9.49
C THR A 94 17.28 0.85 -8.53
N PHE A 95 17.42 -0.11 -7.61
CA PHE A 95 18.53 -0.20 -6.67
C PHE A 95 19.21 -1.55 -6.74
N GLY A 96 20.52 -1.56 -6.49
CA GLY A 96 21.30 -2.78 -6.26
C GLY A 96 21.17 -3.26 -4.81
N VAL A 97 21.26 -4.56 -4.61
CA VAL A 97 21.47 -5.18 -3.30
C VAL A 97 22.35 -6.41 -3.51
N THR A 98 23.37 -6.59 -2.68
CA THR A 98 24.25 -7.76 -2.78
C THR A 98 24.16 -8.60 -1.52
N PHE A 99 23.85 -9.89 -1.70
CA PHE A 99 23.74 -10.87 -0.63
C PHE A 99 25.02 -11.68 -0.54
N ASP A 100 25.57 -11.80 0.67
CA ASP A 100 26.60 -12.79 0.96
C ASP A 100 26.00 -14.20 0.86
N TRP A 101 26.62 -15.03 0.04
CA TRP A 101 26.10 -16.32 -0.35
C TRP A 101 26.94 -17.46 0.21
N ASN A 102 26.30 -18.30 1.01
CA ASN A 102 26.84 -19.59 1.40
C ASN A 102 26.28 -20.66 0.44
N GLU A 103 27.13 -21.54 -0.09
CA GLU A 103 26.71 -22.63 -0.99
C GLU A 103 25.64 -23.54 -0.36
N GLU A 104 25.67 -23.69 0.97
CA GLU A 104 24.68 -24.43 1.75
C GLU A 104 23.34 -23.69 1.92
N PHE A 105 23.18 -22.48 1.38
CA PHE A 105 21.92 -21.74 1.47
C PHE A 105 20.85 -22.33 0.55
N GLY A 106 21.24 -22.94 -0.58
CA GLY A 106 20.30 -23.48 -1.56
C GLY A 106 19.48 -22.39 -2.25
N VAL A 107 18.20 -22.65 -2.56
CA VAL A 107 17.38 -21.77 -3.40
C VAL A 107 16.51 -20.83 -2.54
N PRO A 108 16.53 -19.50 -2.77
CA PRO A 108 15.70 -18.55 -2.05
C PRO A 108 14.25 -18.66 -2.52
N GLY A 109 13.31 -18.89 -1.60
CA GLY A 109 11.87 -18.98 -1.92
C GLY A 109 11.03 -17.82 -1.39
N ALA A 110 11.58 -17.04 -0.46
CA ALA A 110 10.97 -15.83 0.08
C ALA A 110 12.05 -14.85 0.53
N PHE A 111 11.67 -13.63 0.87
CA PHE A 111 12.52 -12.70 1.60
C PHE A 111 11.72 -11.87 2.60
N ILE A 112 12.39 -11.45 3.67
CA ILE A 112 11.92 -10.46 4.62
C ILE A 112 12.50 -9.11 4.24
N ILE A 113 11.68 -8.05 4.34
CA ILE A 113 12.12 -6.67 4.17
C ILE A 113 11.82 -5.85 5.42
N LYS A 114 12.79 -5.03 5.84
CA LYS A 114 12.61 -4.06 6.93
C LYS A 114 12.94 -2.67 6.42
N ASN A 115 11.99 -1.76 6.56
CA ASN A 115 12.17 -0.35 6.27
C ASN A 115 12.44 0.41 7.58
N MET A 116 13.69 0.80 7.82
CA MET A 116 14.08 1.65 8.95
C MET A 116 14.02 3.15 8.61
N HIS A 117 13.59 3.50 7.40
CA HIS A 117 13.34 4.87 7.00
C HIS A 117 11.96 5.34 7.51
N ILE A 118 11.79 6.66 7.65
CA ILE A 118 10.55 7.28 8.17
C ILE A 118 9.40 7.26 7.16
N ASN A 119 9.71 7.25 5.87
CA ASN A 119 8.73 7.28 4.78
C ASN A 119 8.51 5.87 4.22
N GLU A 120 7.26 5.60 3.86
CA GLU A 120 6.88 4.42 3.08
C GLU A 120 7.32 4.53 1.61
N PHE A 121 7.42 3.37 0.97
CA PHE A 121 7.64 3.27 -0.48
C PHE A 121 6.85 2.10 -1.06
N PHE A 122 6.61 2.12 -2.36
CA PHE A 122 5.96 1.02 -3.05
C PHE A 122 7.00 0.07 -3.64
N LEU A 123 7.08 -1.15 -3.14
CA LEU A 123 7.99 -2.18 -3.65
C LEU A 123 7.33 -2.91 -4.83
N LYS A 124 7.90 -2.79 -6.02
CA LYS A 124 7.40 -3.52 -7.21
C LYS A 124 7.94 -4.93 -7.27
N SER A 125 9.26 -5.08 -7.18
CA SER A 125 9.91 -6.40 -7.31
C SER A 125 11.33 -6.45 -6.75
N LEU A 126 11.78 -7.67 -6.46
CA LEU A 126 13.18 -8.04 -6.31
C LEU A 126 13.51 -9.11 -7.36
N THR A 127 14.67 -9.00 -8.00
CA THR A 127 15.18 -10.01 -8.93
C THR A 127 16.59 -10.38 -8.55
N LEU A 128 16.87 -11.66 -8.36
CA LEU A 128 18.22 -12.21 -8.20
C LEU A 128 18.63 -12.81 -9.55
N GLU A 129 19.73 -12.36 -10.14
CA GLU A 129 20.07 -12.74 -11.52
C GLU A 129 20.77 -14.11 -11.60
N ASP A 130 21.74 -14.37 -10.73
CA ASP A 130 22.65 -15.52 -10.83
C ASP A 130 22.67 -16.36 -9.54
N VAL A 131 21.53 -16.92 -9.13
CA VAL A 131 21.50 -17.84 -7.98
C VAL A 131 22.22 -19.15 -8.35
N PRO A 132 23.24 -19.60 -7.57
CA PRO A 132 23.99 -20.81 -7.89
C PRO A 132 23.08 -22.03 -8.08
N ASN A 133 23.31 -22.79 -9.15
CA ASN A 133 22.56 -24.00 -9.54
C ASN A 133 21.05 -23.79 -9.78
N HIS A 134 20.59 -22.54 -9.93
CA HIS A 134 19.19 -22.23 -10.18
C HIS A 134 18.98 -21.14 -11.25
N GLY A 135 19.87 -20.15 -11.32
CA GLY A 135 19.75 -19.00 -12.21
C GLY A 135 18.87 -17.89 -11.63
N LYS A 136 18.04 -17.27 -12.47
CA LYS A 136 17.23 -16.11 -12.09
C LYS A 136 16.10 -16.48 -11.14
N VAL A 137 15.92 -15.71 -10.06
CA VAL A 137 14.77 -15.81 -9.14
C VAL A 137 14.07 -14.46 -9.06
N HIS A 138 12.76 -14.45 -9.30
CA HIS A 138 11.98 -13.23 -9.37
C HIS A 138 10.86 -13.19 -8.32
N PHE A 139 10.73 -12.04 -7.67
CA PHE A 139 9.74 -11.78 -6.65
C PHE A 139 8.84 -10.62 -7.11
N VAL A 140 7.58 -10.92 -7.42
CA VAL A 140 6.58 -9.90 -7.77
C VAL A 140 5.92 -9.45 -6.46
N CYS A 141 6.13 -8.19 -6.08
CA CYS A 141 5.76 -7.68 -4.76
C CYS A 141 4.53 -6.77 -4.81
N ASN A 142 4.58 -5.72 -5.64
CA ASN A 142 3.53 -4.71 -5.82
C ASN A 142 2.79 -4.31 -4.53
N SER A 143 3.54 -3.85 -3.52
CA SER A 143 2.97 -3.53 -2.21
C SER A 143 3.70 -2.38 -1.52
N TRP A 144 2.97 -1.60 -0.72
CA TRP A 144 3.52 -0.54 0.10
C TRP A 144 4.27 -1.09 1.31
N VAL A 145 5.50 -0.63 1.54
CA VAL A 145 6.34 -0.99 2.68
C VAL A 145 6.50 0.22 3.60
N TYR A 146 5.76 0.22 4.70
CA TYR A 146 5.83 1.23 5.76
C TYR A 146 7.04 1.02 6.67
N PRO A 147 7.39 2.02 7.49
CA PRO A 147 8.41 1.87 8.51
C PRO A 147 8.15 0.65 9.41
N SER A 148 9.21 -0.10 9.72
CA SER A 148 9.14 -1.39 10.42
C SER A 148 8.42 -1.32 11.77
N PHE A 149 8.57 -0.20 12.50
CA PHE A 149 7.92 0.02 13.80
C PHE A 149 6.38 0.08 13.72
N ARG A 150 5.79 0.19 12.53
CA ARG A 150 4.34 0.13 12.32
C ARG A 150 3.80 -1.30 12.27
N TYR A 151 4.66 -2.28 11.99
CA TYR A 151 4.24 -3.66 11.80
C TYR A 151 4.42 -4.49 13.06
N LYS A 152 3.43 -5.37 13.34
CA LYS A 152 3.54 -6.38 14.41
C LYS A 152 4.50 -7.52 14.04
N SER A 153 4.65 -7.79 12.74
CA SER A 153 5.52 -8.82 12.17
C SER A 153 6.24 -8.26 10.93
N ASP A 154 7.44 -8.75 10.66
CA ASP A 154 8.18 -8.29 9.49
C ASP A 154 7.43 -8.60 8.18
N ARG A 155 7.66 -7.77 7.15
CA ARG A 155 7.06 -7.95 5.83
C ARG A 155 7.79 -9.05 5.07
N ILE A 156 7.04 -10.01 4.54
CA ILE A 156 7.55 -11.13 3.76
C ILE A 156 6.98 -11.10 2.33
N PHE A 157 7.79 -11.50 1.37
CA PHE A 157 7.41 -11.68 -0.03
C PHE A 157 7.93 -13.02 -0.54
N PHE A 158 7.14 -13.70 -1.37
CA PHE A 158 7.47 -15.02 -1.92
C PHE A 158 7.92 -14.91 -3.38
N ALA A 159 8.74 -15.86 -3.82
CA ALA A 159 9.10 -15.99 -5.23
C ALA A 159 7.84 -16.28 -6.07
N ASN A 160 7.87 -15.95 -7.36
CA ASN A 160 6.71 -16.06 -8.27
C ASN A 160 6.28 -17.51 -8.61
N GLN A 161 6.82 -18.51 -7.92
CA GLN A 161 6.45 -19.91 -8.11
C GLN A 161 5.13 -20.23 -7.41
N SER A 162 4.19 -20.83 -8.16
CA SER A 162 2.85 -21.14 -7.66
C SER A 162 2.78 -22.54 -7.04
N TYR A 163 2.21 -22.63 -5.84
CA TYR A 163 2.05 -23.90 -5.11
C TYR A 163 0.65 -24.04 -4.49
N LEU A 164 0.04 -25.22 -4.68
CA LEU A 164 -1.04 -25.69 -3.81
C LEU A 164 -0.52 -25.86 -2.37
N PRO A 165 -1.36 -25.75 -1.33
CA PRO A 165 -0.92 -25.93 0.06
C PRO A 165 -0.09 -27.20 0.28
N SER A 166 -0.55 -28.35 -0.24
CA SER A 166 0.14 -29.65 -0.16
C SER A 166 1.47 -29.72 -0.92
N LYS A 167 1.71 -28.82 -1.88
CA LYS A 167 2.92 -28.73 -2.68
C LYS A 167 3.85 -27.59 -2.25
N THR A 168 3.46 -26.81 -1.23
CA THR A 168 4.32 -25.76 -0.68
C THR A 168 5.60 -26.41 -0.12
N PRO A 169 6.80 -25.92 -0.50
CA PRO A 169 8.05 -26.37 0.11
C PRO A 169 7.94 -26.37 1.63
N GLU A 170 8.34 -27.47 2.27
CA GLU A 170 8.07 -27.72 3.69
C GLU A 170 8.55 -26.57 4.58
N LEU A 171 9.74 -26.05 4.27
CA LEU A 171 10.40 -24.96 4.98
C LEU A 171 9.73 -23.59 4.83
N LEU A 172 8.79 -23.45 3.87
CA LEU A 172 8.00 -22.24 3.63
C LEU A 172 6.58 -22.31 4.19
N ARG A 173 6.11 -23.49 4.65
CA ARG A 173 4.73 -23.68 5.10
C ARG A 173 4.35 -22.76 6.25
N LYS A 174 5.19 -22.71 7.29
CA LYS A 174 4.95 -21.84 8.46
C LYS A 174 4.96 -20.36 8.09
N TYR A 175 5.81 -19.94 7.16
CA TYR A 175 5.80 -18.56 6.66
C TYR A 175 4.50 -18.23 5.91
N ARG A 176 4.03 -19.15 5.05
CA ARG A 176 2.75 -19.02 4.35
C ARG A 176 1.57 -18.92 5.33
N GLU A 177 1.53 -19.80 6.33
CA GLU A 177 0.47 -19.81 7.34
C GLU A 177 0.47 -18.54 8.20
N ASN A 178 1.66 -18.10 8.64
CA ASN A 178 1.81 -16.87 9.42
C ASN A 178 1.39 -15.63 8.64
N GLU A 179 1.76 -15.49 7.37
CA GLU A 179 1.29 -14.37 6.53
C GLU A 179 -0.24 -14.38 6.41
N LEU A 180 -0.87 -15.55 6.22
CA LEU A 180 -2.33 -15.67 6.21
C LEU A 180 -2.99 -15.31 7.56
N LEU A 181 -2.32 -15.57 8.69
CA LEU A 181 -2.81 -15.13 10.00
C LEU A 181 -2.69 -13.62 10.16
N THR A 182 -1.55 -13.04 9.77
CA THR A 182 -1.33 -11.59 9.76
C THR A 182 -2.36 -10.86 8.90
N LEU A 183 -2.68 -11.38 7.71
CA LEU A 183 -3.69 -10.82 6.82
C LEU A 183 -5.12 -10.94 7.35
N ARG A 184 -5.43 -11.93 8.21
CA ARG A 184 -6.75 -12.07 8.84
C ARG A 184 -6.92 -11.15 10.06
N GLY A 185 -5.83 -10.88 10.78
CA GLY A 185 -5.88 -10.13 12.04
C GLY A 185 -6.60 -10.90 13.14
N ASP A 186 -7.06 -10.18 14.16
CA ASP A 186 -7.67 -10.73 15.39
C ASP A 186 -9.16 -10.35 15.56
N GLY A 187 -9.76 -9.66 14.59
CA GLY A 187 -11.16 -9.20 14.64
C GLY A 187 -11.42 -7.99 15.54
N THR A 188 -10.38 -7.40 16.15
CA THR A 188 -10.51 -6.31 17.11
C THR A 188 -9.81 -5.03 16.65
N GLY A 189 -10.00 -3.92 17.35
CA GLY A 189 -9.29 -2.65 17.13
C GLY A 189 -9.73 -1.86 15.89
N LYS A 190 -9.32 -0.60 15.84
CA LYS A 190 -9.43 0.26 14.66
C LYS A 190 -8.40 -0.15 13.61
N ARG A 191 -8.76 -0.03 12.33
CA ARG A 191 -7.84 -0.23 11.22
C ARG A 191 -7.07 1.05 10.91
N GLU A 192 -5.77 0.91 10.78
CA GLU A 192 -4.84 2.02 10.47
C GLU A 192 -4.39 1.97 9.01
N ALA A 193 -3.90 3.10 8.50
CA ALA A 193 -3.59 3.25 7.06
C ALA A 193 -2.58 2.22 6.53
N TRP A 194 -1.66 1.73 7.36
CA TRP A 194 -0.64 0.74 6.99
C TRP A 194 -1.10 -0.71 7.17
N ASP A 195 -2.28 -0.95 7.73
CA ASP A 195 -2.80 -2.30 7.98
C ASP A 195 -3.15 -3.00 6.66
N ARG A 196 -2.84 -4.30 6.60
CA ARG A 196 -3.21 -5.21 5.50
C ARG A 196 -4.21 -6.27 5.98
N ILE A 197 -5.11 -5.88 6.90
CA ILE A 197 -6.02 -6.80 7.59
C ILE A 197 -7.35 -6.86 6.83
N TYR A 198 -7.70 -8.06 6.38
CA TYR A 198 -8.94 -8.39 5.69
C TYR A 198 -9.87 -9.09 6.66
N ASP A 199 -10.98 -8.44 6.97
CA ASP A 199 -12.00 -8.99 7.86
C ASP A 199 -13.38 -8.44 7.49
N TYR A 200 -14.42 -9.07 8.02
CA TYR A 200 -15.81 -8.80 7.68
C TYR A 200 -16.51 -7.96 8.73
N ASP A 201 -17.43 -7.13 8.28
CA ASP A 201 -18.38 -6.44 9.14
C ASP A 201 -19.68 -6.16 8.37
N ILE A 202 -20.71 -5.73 9.07
CA ILE A 202 -22.05 -5.42 8.52
C ILE A 202 -22.14 -3.94 8.13
N TYR A 203 -23.18 -3.55 7.41
CA TYR A 203 -23.42 -2.15 7.05
C TYR A 203 -24.14 -1.43 8.20
N ASN A 204 -23.40 -1.18 9.28
CA ASN A 204 -23.81 -0.36 10.42
C ASN A 204 -23.15 1.02 10.43
N ASP A 205 -22.50 1.41 9.33
CA ASP A 205 -21.72 2.64 9.18
C ASP A 205 -22.33 3.65 8.20
N LEU A 206 -23.56 3.39 7.71
CA LEU A 206 -24.26 4.25 6.77
C LEU A 206 -24.97 5.42 7.47
N GLY A 207 -25.51 5.22 8.67
CA GLY A 207 -26.22 6.25 9.44
C GLY A 207 -25.29 7.18 10.22
N ASN A 208 -25.82 8.32 10.65
CA ASN A 208 -25.15 9.26 11.56
C ASN A 208 -26.06 9.70 12.72
N PRO A 209 -26.42 8.79 13.64
CA PRO A 209 -27.38 9.06 14.71
C PRO A 209 -26.95 10.21 15.64
N ASP A 210 -25.65 10.50 15.74
CA ASP A 210 -25.11 11.62 16.52
C ASP A 210 -25.49 13.00 15.95
N GLN A 211 -25.90 13.08 14.67
CA GLN A 211 -26.36 14.32 14.04
C GLN A 211 -27.87 14.54 14.11
N GLY A 212 -28.64 13.53 14.52
CA GLY A 212 -30.10 13.65 14.65
C GLY A 212 -30.85 12.38 14.24
N LYS A 213 -32.14 12.35 14.54
CA LYS A 213 -33.01 11.17 14.32
C LYS A 213 -33.22 10.88 12.83
N GLU A 214 -33.24 11.92 12.01
CA GLU A 214 -33.33 11.87 10.55
C GLU A 214 -32.11 11.21 9.89
N ASN A 215 -30.99 11.12 10.60
CA ASN A 215 -29.75 10.52 10.12
C ASN A 215 -29.57 9.07 10.59
N VAL A 216 -30.51 8.52 11.37
CA VAL A 216 -30.51 7.11 11.76
C VAL A 216 -30.81 6.25 10.52
N ARG A 217 -30.08 5.14 10.35
CA ARG A 217 -30.29 4.17 9.27
C ARG A 217 -30.35 2.76 9.84
N THR A 218 -31.19 1.92 9.25
CA THR A 218 -31.26 0.50 9.59
C THR A 218 -29.94 -0.19 9.24
N THR A 219 -29.44 -1.03 10.13
CA THR A 219 -28.27 -1.87 9.87
C THR A 219 -28.60 -2.97 8.87
N LEU A 220 -27.75 -3.15 7.85
CA LEU A 220 -27.93 -4.18 6.82
C LEU A 220 -26.91 -5.32 7.00
N GLY A 221 -27.40 -6.55 7.07
CA GLY A 221 -26.62 -7.76 7.31
C GLY A 221 -26.67 -8.24 8.76
N GLY A 222 -26.52 -9.56 8.96
CA GLY A 222 -26.51 -10.17 10.31
C GLY A 222 -27.89 -10.45 10.91
N SER A 223 -28.97 -10.14 10.19
CA SER A 223 -30.35 -10.50 10.55
C SER A 223 -31.07 -11.18 9.38
N ALA A 224 -32.13 -11.92 9.68
CA ALA A 224 -33.01 -12.50 8.66
C ALA A 224 -33.94 -11.46 8.02
N GLU A 225 -34.23 -10.36 8.74
CA GLU A 225 -35.10 -9.28 8.26
C GLU A 225 -34.39 -8.39 7.24
N TYR A 226 -33.11 -8.10 7.46
CA TYR A 226 -32.27 -7.29 6.56
C TYR A 226 -31.01 -8.06 6.15
N PRO A 227 -31.14 -9.14 5.35
CA PRO A 227 -29.97 -9.87 4.87
C PRO A 227 -29.19 -9.00 3.89
N TYR A 228 -27.86 -9.00 4.02
CA TYR A 228 -26.98 -8.25 3.14
C TYR A 228 -25.57 -8.85 3.11
N PRO A 229 -24.83 -8.73 1.99
CA PRO A 229 -23.40 -9.04 1.94
C PRO A 229 -22.62 -8.33 3.04
N ARG A 230 -21.52 -8.93 3.47
CA ARG A 230 -20.58 -8.26 4.39
C ARG A 230 -19.72 -7.27 3.62
N ARG A 231 -19.19 -6.29 4.35
CA ARG A 231 -18.20 -5.32 3.87
C ARG A 231 -16.86 -5.51 4.57
N GLY A 232 -15.84 -4.80 4.12
CA GLY A 232 -14.53 -4.76 4.80
C GLY A 232 -14.64 -4.07 6.17
N ARG A 233 -14.18 -4.75 7.21
CA ARG A 233 -14.16 -4.22 8.58
C ARG A 233 -13.23 -3.01 8.69
N THR A 234 -13.71 -1.94 9.32
CA THR A 234 -12.95 -0.70 9.55
C THR A 234 -12.66 -0.46 11.04
N GLY A 235 -13.56 -0.92 11.93
CA GLY A 235 -13.35 -0.94 13.37
C GLY A 235 -13.25 0.43 14.03
N ARG A 236 -13.84 1.47 13.43
CA ARG A 236 -13.99 2.78 14.08
C ARG A 236 -14.87 2.62 15.34
N PRO A 237 -14.73 3.50 16.33
CA PRO A 237 -15.55 3.43 17.53
C PRO A 237 -17.05 3.56 17.19
N PRO A 238 -17.94 3.03 18.04
CA PRO A 238 -19.37 3.22 17.87
C PRO A 238 -19.75 4.70 18.01
N THR A 239 -20.92 5.06 17.50
CA THR A 239 -21.51 6.40 17.70
C THR A 239 -21.85 6.61 19.17
N ARG A 240 -21.96 7.88 19.60
CA ARG A 240 -22.26 8.20 21.01
C ARG A 240 -23.71 7.88 21.37
N THR A 241 -24.62 8.01 20.41
CA THR A 241 -26.07 7.84 20.58
C THR A 241 -26.55 6.41 20.32
N ASP A 242 -25.86 5.64 19.46
CA ASP A 242 -26.19 4.24 19.17
C ASP A 242 -24.93 3.34 19.18
N PRO A 243 -24.74 2.50 20.21
CA PRO A 243 -23.62 1.57 20.30
C PRO A 243 -23.56 0.52 19.17
N LYS A 244 -24.65 0.30 18.42
CA LYS A 244 -24.69 -0.65 17.30
C LYS A 244 -24.23 -0.04 15.99
N SER A 245 -24.23 1.29 15.88
CA SER A 245 -23.80 2.02 14.69
C SER A 245 -22.33 2.43 14.81
N GLU A 246 -21.55 2.19 13.76
CA GLU A 246 -20.15 2.62 13.69
C GLU A 246 -20.08 4.12 13.37
N SER A 247 -19.17 4.84 14.01
CA SER A 247 -18.98 6.29 13.77
C SER A 247 -18.62 6.59 12.32
N ARG A 248 -19.14 7.70 11.80
CA ARG A 248 -18.85 8.18 10.44
C ARG A 248 -17.61 9.05 10.37
N ILE A 249 -16.97 8.97 9.22
CA ILE A 249 -16.01 9.98 8.76
C ILE A 249 -16.82 11.05 7.99
N PRO A 250 -16.52 12.35 8.14
CA PRO A 250 -17.15 13.40 7.35
C PRO A 250 -17.10 13.08 5.84
N LEU A 251 -18.16 13.43 5.09
CA LEU A 251 -18.28 13.09 3.66
C LEU A 251 -17.06 13.54 2.84
N ILE A 252 -16.51 14.71 3.18
CA ILE A 252 -15.32 15.30 2.56
C ILE A 252 -14.07 14.42 2.73
N LEU A 253 -14.01 13.62 3.79
CA LEU A 253 -12.92 12.70 4.11
C LEU A 253 -13.32 11.23 3.83
N SER A 254 -14.38 10.99 3.04
CA SER A 254 -14.87 9.63 2.75
C SER A 254 -13.83 8.74 2.04
N LEU A 255 -12.84 9.35 1.40
CA LEU A 255 -11.69 8.67 0.77
C LEU A 255 -10.68 8.11 1.78
N ASP A 256 -10.81 8.50 3.04
CA ASP A 256 -10.00 8.00 4.15
C ASP A 256 -10.68 6.84 4.89
N ILE A 257 -11.83 6.37 4.39
CA ILE A 257 -12.40 5.10 4.85
C ILE A 257 -11.35 4.01 4.58
N TYR A 258 -11.01 3.30 5.64
CA TYR A 258 -10.01 2.26 5.58
C TYR A 258 -10.37 1.17 4.56
N VAL A 259 -9.40 0.83 3.73
CA VAL A 259 -9.28 -0.44 3.03
C VAL A 259 -7.86 -0.95 3.26
N PRO A 260 -7.62 -2.28 3.20
CA PRO A 260 -6.27 -2.84 3.28
C PRO A 260 -5.31 -2.09 2.34
N ARG A 261 -4.12 -1.76 2.83
CA ARG A 261 -3.26 -0.72 2.23
C ARG A 261 -3.05 -0.86 0.71
N ASP A 262 -2.92 -2.09 0.23
CA ASP A 262 -2.63 -2.40 -1.17
C ASP A 262 -3.89 -2.44 -2.06
N GLU A 263 -5.09 -2.43 -1.48
CA GLU A 263 -6.39 -2.33 -2.18
C GLU A 263 -6.79 -0.87 -2.47
N ARG A 264 -6.18 0.08 -1.75
CA ARG A 264 -6.40 1.51 -2.02
C ARG A 264 -5.91 1.83 -3.43
N PHE A 265 -6.73 2.52 -4.21
CA PHE A 265 -6.39 2.87 -5.58
C PHE A 265 -4.99 3.48 -5.70
N GLY A 266 -4.23 2.99 -6.68
CA GLY A 266 -3.06 3.72 -7.18
C GLY A 266 -3.49 5.07 -7.75
N HIS A 267 -2.64 6.06 -7.62
CA HIS A 267 -3.05 7.46 -7.73
C HIS A 267 -3.54 7.88 -9.12
N LEU A 268 -3.05 7.24 -10.21
CA LEU A 268 -3.59 7.44 -11.57
C LEU A 268 -5.05 7.00 -11.70
N LYS A 269 -5.47 5.94 -10.99
CA LYS A 269 -6.88 5.52 -10.95
C LYS A 269 -7.69 6.37 -9.99
N MET A 270 -7.04 6.91 -8.96
CA MET A 270 -7.67 7.79 -8.00
C MET A 270 -7.96 9.16 -8.60
N SER A 271 -7.09 9.73 -9.45
CA SER A 271 -7.38 10.98 -10.16
C SER A 271 -8.61 10.83 -11.04
N ASP A 272 -8.68 9.78 -11.87
CA ASP A 272 -9.86 9.54 -12.71
C ASP A 272 -11.13 9.37 -11.84
N PHE A 273 -11.08 8.52 -10.82
CA PHE A 273 -12.20 8.27 -9.91
C PHE A 273 -12.67 9.55 -9.18
N LEU A 274 -11.72 10.34 -8.68
CA LEU A 274 -12.01 11.57 -7.95
C LEU A 274 -12.53 12.65 -8.89
N THR A 275 -12.00 12.79 -10.11
CA THR A 275 -12.54 13.71 -11.12
C THR A 275 -14.00 13.35 -11.41
N TYR A 276 -14.34 12.06 -11.59
CA TYR A 276 -15.74 11.66 -11.80
C TYR A 276 -16.64 11.82 -10.56
N ALA A 277 -16.16 11.49 -9.36
CA ALA A 277 -16.91 11.65 -8.13
C ALA A 277 -17.16 13.14 -7.80
N LEU A 278 -16.15 13.99 -7.98
CA LEU A 278 -16.25 15.44 -7.82
C LEU A 278 -17.14 16.07 -8.88
N LYS A 279 -17.04 15.63 -10.14
CA LYS A 279 -17.96 16.07 -11.21
C LYS A 279 -19.41 15.79 -10.82
N SER A 280 -19.69 14.62 -10.27
CA SER A 280 -21.04 14.24 -9.81
C SER A 280 -21.52 15.07 -8.62
N ILE A 281 -20.64 15.36 -7.64
CA ILE A 281 -20.96 16.22 -6.49
C ILE A 281 -21.22 17.66 -6.94
N VAL A 282 -20.38 18.21 -7.82
CA VAL A 282 -20.53 19.57 -8.33
C VAL A 282 -21.78 19.69 -9.20
N GLN A 283 -22.07 18.69 -10.05
CA GLN A 283 -23.32 18.62 -10.81
C GLN A 283 -24.57 18.49 -9.93
N PHE A 284 -24.46 17.99 -8.70
CA PHE A 284 -25.58 17.92 -7.76
C PHE A 284 -25.77 19.23 -6.99
N ILE A 285 -24.67 19.85 -6.54
CA ILE A 285 -24.70 21.05 -5.68
C ILE A 285 -25.00 22.33 -6.49
N LEU A 286 -24.50 22.46 -7.73
CA LEU A 286 -24.73 23.67 -8.54
C LEU A 286 -26.22 23.91 -8.84
N PRO A 287 -27.00 22.90 -9.27
CA PRO A 287 -28.43 23.05 -9.50
C PRO A 287 -29.22 23.39 -8.24
N GLU A 288 -28.91 22.79 -7.08
CA GLU A 288 -29.56 23.13 -5.80
C GLU A 288 -29.34 24.60 -5.39
N LEU A 289 -28.18 25.18 -5.72
CA LEU A 289 -27.89 26.59 -5.42
C LEU A 289 -28.45 27.56 -6.47
N HIS A 290 -28.42 27.21 -7.76
CA HIS A 290 -29.06 28.02 -8.81
C HIS A 290 -30.58 28.10 -8.63
N ALA A 291 -31.19 27.00 -8.19
CA ALA A 291 -32.60 26.95 -7.83
C ALA A 291 -33.00 27.93 -6.71
N LEU A 292 -32.07 28.38 -5.85
CA LEU A 292 -32.34 29.41 -4.82
C LEU A 292 -32.52 30.82 -5.41
N PHE A 293 -32.13 31.04 -6.67
CA PHE A 293 -32.14 32.36 -7.32
C PHE A 293 -33.01 32.41 -8.59
N ASP A 294 -33.76 31.35 -8.90
CA ASP A 294 -34.61 31.26 -10.09
C ASP A 294 -36.10 31.56 -9.80
N GLY A 295 -36.85 31.94 -10.83
CA GLY A 295 -38.29 32.25 -10.76
C GLY A 295 -39.19 31.03 -10.52
N THR A 296 -38.66 29.83 -10.76
CA THR A 296 -39.24 28.50 -10.50
C THR A 296 -38.22 27.65 -9.71
N PRO A 297 -38.11 27.88 -8.39
CA PRO A 297 -37.10 27.20 -7.57
C PRO A 297 -37.25 25.68 -7.62
N ASN A 298 -36.21 24.98 -8.10
CA ASN A 298 -36.01 23.52 -8.08
C ASN A 298 -36.72 22.70 -9.18
N GLU A 299 -37.14 23.29 -10.29
CA GLU A 299 -37.71 22.55 -11.43
C GLU A 299 -37.02 22.94 -12.75
N PHE A 300 -37.00 22.01 -13.72
CA PHE A 300 -36.57 22.34 -15.08
C PHE A 300 -37.76 22.94 -15.83
N ASP A 301 -37.60 24.15 -16.35
CA ASP A 301 -38.65 24.80 -17.15
C ASP A 301 -38.73 24.23 -18.57
N SER A 302 -37.68 23.55 -19.04
CA SER A 302 -37.62 22.95 -20.37
C SER A 302 -36.61 21.81 -20.50
N PHE A 303 -36.75 20.99 -21.56
CA PHE A 303 -35.72 20.01 -21.92
C PHE A 303 -34.38 20.65 -22.31
N GLU A 304 -34.40 21.90 -22.76
CA GLU A 304 -33.19 22.67 -23.02
C GLU A 304 -32.38 22.88 -21.73
N ASP A 305 -33.04 23.08 -20.58
CA ASP A 305 -32.36 23.23 -19.28
C ASP A 305 -31.70 21.92 -18.82
N VAL A 306 -32.26 20.77 -19.22
CA VAL A 306 -31.64 19.45 -19.02
C VAL A 306 -30.42 19.28 -19.94
N LEU A 307 -30.52 19.70 -21.21
CA LEU A 307 -29.41 19.61 -22.17
C LEU A 307 -28.23 20.52 -21.80
N ARG A 308 -28.50 21.70 -21.25
CA ARG A 308 -27.48 22.64 -20.71
C ARG A 308 -26.63 22.05 -19.58
N LEU A 309 -27.05 20.97 -18.91
CA LEU A 309 -26.19 20.27 -17.94
C LEU A 309 -25.00 19.56 -18.60
N TYR A 310 -25.14 19.21 -19.88
CA TYR A 310 -24.12 18.53 -20.68
C TYR A 310 -23.45 19.47 -21.68
N GLU A 311 -24.08 20.62 -21.99
CA GLU A 311 -23.61 21.62 -22.95
C GLU A 311 -23.13 22.89 -22.22
N GLY A 312 -21.82 23.19 -22.28
CA GLY A 312 -21.27 24.48 -21.82
C GLY A 312 -20.25 24.45 -20.68
N GLY A 313 -19.88 23.28 -20.16
CA GLY A 313 -18.88 23.14 -19.09
C GLY A 313 -19.38 23.61 -17.72
N ILE A 314 -18.73 23.17 -16.64
CA ILE A 314 -19.15 23.53 -15.27
C ILE A 314 -18.61 24.92 -14.92
N LYS A 315 -19.48 25.92 -14.82
CA LYS A 315 -19.10 27.24 -14.29
C LYS A 315 -19.00 27.17 -12.76
N LEU A 316 -17.79 26.95 -12.23
CA LEU A 316 -17.58 26.95 -10.78
C LEU A 316 -17.90 28.33 -10.17
N PRO A 317 -18.67 28.39 -9.06
CA PRO A 317 -18.97 29.65 -8.38
C PRO A 317 -17.71 30.24 -7.74
N GLN A 318 -17.41 31.52 -8.03
CA GLN A 318 -16.36 32.28 -7.36
C GLN A 318 -16.84 32.68 -5.95
N GLY A 319 -16.15 32.27 -4.88
CA GLY A 319 -16.53 32.65 -3.51
C GLY A 319 -16.12 31.66 -2.41
N PRO A 320 -16.78 31.71 -1.23
CA PRO A 320 -16.50 30.83 -0.09
C PRO A 320 -16.56 29.33 -0.41
N LEU A 321 -17.39 28.96 -1.39
CA LEU A 321 -17.55 27.58 -1.86
C LEU A 321 -16.33 27.08 -2.65
N PHE A 322 -15.74 27.91 -3.53
CA PHE A 322 -14.45 27.60 -4.17
C PHE A 322 -13.36 27.44 -3.10
N LYS A 323 -13.36 28.32 -2.09
CA LYS A 323 -12.43 28.19 -0.95
C LYS A 323 -12.65 26.90 -0.16
N ALA A 324 -13.90 26.50 0.09
CA ALA A 324 -14.20 25.25 0.80
C ALA A 324 -13.78 24.01 -0.01
N LEU A 325 -13.98 24.01 -1.33
CA LEU A 325 -13.53 22.94 -2.23
C LEU A 325 -11.99 22.87 -2.31
N THR A 326 -11.30 24.01 -2.38
CA THR A 326 -9.81 24.04 -2.36
C THR A 326 -9.23 23.75 -0.96
N ALA A 327 -9.96 24.04 0.11
CA ALA A 327 -9.54 23.78 1.50
C ALA A 327 -9.81 22.34 1.93
N ALA A 328 -10.69 21.63 1.23
CA ALA A 328 -11.08 20.23 1.45
C ALA A 328 -10.03 19.20 1.00
N ALA A 329 -8.77 19.59 0.82
CA ALA A 329 -7.67 18.74 0.37
C ALA A 329 -7.86 18.11 -1.03
N ILE A 330 -8.67 18.71 -1.90
CA ILE A 330 -8.79 18.33 -3.30
C ILE A 330 -7.66 19.05 -4.07
N PRO A 331 -6.76 18.32 -4.79
CA PRO A 331 -5.68 18.95 -5.54
C PRO A 331 -6.21 19.90 -6.63
N LEU A 332 -5.52 21.02 -6.85
CA LEU A 332 -5.94 22.06 -7.79
C LEU A 332 -5.98 21.55 -9.24
N GLU A 333 -5.09 20.60 -9.56
CA GLU A 333 -5.00 19.90 -10.84
C GLU A 333 -6.29 19.13 -11.15
N MET A 334 -6.89 18.53 -10.12
CA MET A 334 -8.17 17.82 -10.24
C MET A 334 -9.34 18.78 -10.49
N ILE A 335 -9.30 19.95 -9.85
CA ILE A 335 -10.31 20.99 -10.07
C ILE A 335 -10.21 21.53 -11.50
N ARG A 336 -9.01 21.58 -12.08
CA ARG A 336 -8.82 21.96 -13.49
C ARG A 336 -9.41 20.97 -14.47
N GLU A 337 -9.42 19.67 -14.18
CA GLU A 337 -10.07 18.66 -15.04
C GLU A 337 -11.62 18.72 -14.98
N LEU A 338 -12.19 19.42 -14.01
CA LEU A 338 -13.63 19.63 -13.87
C LEU A 338 -14.16 20.82 -14.70
N LEU A 339 -13.27 21.71 -15.13
CA LEU A 339 -13.53 22.91 -15.95
C LEU A 339 -13.41 22.57 -17.43
#